data_AF-A0A9E6DK90-F1
#
_entry.id   AF-A0A9E6DK90-F1
#
_cell.length_a   1.000
_cell.length_b   1.000
_cell.length_c   1.000
_cell.angle_alpha   90.00
_cell.angle_beta   90.00
_cell.angle_gamma   90.00
#
_symmetry.space_group_name_H-M   'P 1'
#
loop_
_entity.id
_entity.type
_entity.pdbx_description
1 polymer ?
#
loop_
_entity_poly.entity_id
_entity_poly.type
_entity_poly.pdbx_seq_one_letter_code
_entity_poly.pdbx_strand_id
1 'polypeptide(L)'
;MSPTDDNSSQSTDSPRSKRPYAAASIRKRRRNREREPEPTPIIGGRLWLPIGMFIAMAFFANPQTGRSFFAKNAPQPYRHQTQAWKVGATSEVRVSVVSADVRALACASDMNAEGVRCAYKADKTAVPRAPDSPLDDNQHLVIQPFKTVPDDHLVLIAGLWHDVSVAYRVHQEPNLGKGSRRLMRFVARCQVRFVAQASPDTVQTRWGLTSSWGKINKKPMVGIVQSCEVEAPTLGDEE
;
A
#
# COMPACT_ATOMS: atom_id res chain seq x y z
N MET A 1 53.43 20.16 -0.74
CA MET A 1 54.53 19.23 -1.07
C MET A 1 53.86 17.95 -1.55
N SER A 2 53.36 17.96 -2.79
CA SER A 2 54.02 17.46 -4.03
C SER A 2 53.93 15.93 -4.13
N PRO A 3 53.87 15.29 -5.33
CA PRO A 3 53.61 15.83 -6.67
C PRO A 3 52.59 15.01 -7.51
N THR A 4 52.36 15.56 -8.71
CA THR A 4 51.79 15.14 -10.00
C THR A 4 51.78 13.66 -10.40
N ASP A 5 50.89 13.29 -11.34
CA ASP A 5 51.33 12.89 -12.70
C ASP A 5 50.20 12.85 -13.75
N ASP A 6 50.59 13.29 -14.95
CA ASP A 6 49.88 13.38 -16.24
C ASP A 6 49.74 12.04 -16.97
N ASN A 7 48.74 11.91 -17.86
CA ASN A 7 48.84 11.20 -19.16
C ASN A 7 47.52 11.40 -19.95
N SER A 8 47.41 12.21 -21.01
CA SER A 8 47.98 12.21 -22.37
C SER A 8 47.50 11.08 -23.32
N SER A 9 46.89 11.55 -24.44
CA SER A 9 46.97 11.07 -25.84
C SER A 9 46.15 9.83 -26.30
N GLN A 10 45.21 10.03 -27.25
CA GLN A 10 45.28 9.71 -28.72
C GLN A 10 44.96 8.22 -29.02
N SER A 11 44.39 7.74 -30.13
CA SER A 11 43.82 8.20 -31.41
C SER A 11 43.43 6.92 -32.21
N THR A 12 42.91 7.05 -33.44
CA THR A 12 42.65 6.02 -34.49
C THR A 12 41.32 5.26 -34.36
N ASP A 13 40.35 5.29 -35.28
CA ASP A 13 40.26 5.46 -36.74
C ASP A 13 40.76 4.25 -37.55
N SER A 14 39.82 3.42 -38.04
CA SER A 14 40.01 2.67 -39.29
C SER A 14 38.73 2.05 -39.86
N PRO A 15 38.54 2.10 -41.20
CA PRO A 15 37.33 1.69 -41.91
C PRO A 15 37.42 0.26 -42.46
N ARG A 16 36.28 -0.42 -42.64
CA ARG A 16 36.24 -1.79 -43.19
C ARG A 16 35.53 -1.87 -44.55
N SER A 17 36.37 -1.89 -45.59
CA SER A 17 36.41 -2.88 -46.69
C SER A 17 35.17 -3.08 -47.59
N LYS A 18 35.27 -2.51 -48.79
CA LYS A 18 34.59 -2.94 -50.05
C LYS A 18 35.29 -4.16 -50.66
N ARG A 19 34.55 -5.06 -51.33
CA ARG A 19 35.05 -6.09 -52.27
C ARG A 19 33.98 -6.49 -53.31
N PRO A 20 34.33 -7.11 -54.45
CA PRO A 20 34.02 -6.58 -55.79
C PRO A 20 33.28 -7.52 -56.79
N TYR A 21 32.83 -6.91 -57.90
CA TYR A 21 32.69 -7.33 -59.32
C TYR A 21 32.47 -8.79 -59.76
N ALA A 22 31.46 -8.99 -60.63
CA ALA A 22 31.48 -9.74 -61.91
C ALA A 22 30.13 -9.49 -62.65
N ALA A 23 30.02 -8.84 -63.81
CA ALA A 23 30.44 -9.17 -65.19
C ALA A 23 29.47 -10.07 -66.00
N ALA A 24 28.69 -9.40 -66.87
CA ALA A 24 28.34 -9.70 -68.28
C ALA A 24 27.75 -11.05 -68.75
N SER A 25 26.63 -11.00 -69.50
CA SER A 25 26.45 -11.51 -70.89
C SER A 25 24.95 -11.47 -71.30
N ILE A 26 24.55 -10.68 -72.30
CA ILE A 26 24.39 -10.99 -73.74
C ILE A 26 23.10 -11.78 -74.12
N ARG A 27 22.41 -11.25 -75.17
CA ARG A 27 21.51 -11.87 -76.19
C ARG A 27 19.97 -11.77 -76.07
N LYS A 28 19.44 -10.77 -76.80
CA LYS A 28 18.49 -10.81 -77.95
C LYS A 28 17.34 -11.84 -78.00
N ARG A 29 16.18 -11.30 -78.45
CA ARG A 29 15.05 -11.89 -79.22
C ARG A 29 14.10 -12.77 -78.37
N ARG A 30 12.79 -12.50 -78.30
CA ARG A 30 11.81 -12.47 -79.40
C ARG A 30 10.48 -11.82 -78.96
N ARG A 31 9.76 -11.20 -79.90
CA ARG A 31 8.36 -10.78 -79.81
C ARG A 31 7.46 -11.93 -79.33
N ASN A 32 6.50 -11.63 -78.46
CA ASN A 32 5.11 -11.91 -78.79
C ASN A 32 4.16 -10.96 -78.05
N ARG A 33 3.23 -10.44 -78.84
CA ARG A 33 2.13 -9.56 -78.51
C ARG A 33 1.07 -10.43 -77.85
N GLU A 34 0.81 -10.20 -76.57
CA GLU A 34 -0.31 -10.83 -75.87
C GLU A 34 -1.00 -9.78 -75.00
N ARG A 35 -2.32 -9.88 -74.98
CA ARG A 35 -3.33 -8.88 -74.65
C ARG A 35 -3.03 -8.11 -73.36
N GLU A 36 -3.25 -6.81 -73.44
CA GLU A 36 -3.40 -5.89 -72.31
C GLU A 36 -4.47 -6.45 -71.35
N PRO A 37 -4.09 -6.97 -70.17
CA PRO A 37 -5.04 -7.13 -69.08
C PRO A 37 -5.19 -5.77 -68.42
N GLU A 38 -6.43 -5.38 -68.16
CA GLU A 38 -6.79 -4.16 -67.43
C GLU A 38 -5.85 -3.92 -66.24
N PRO A 39 -5.48 -2.66 -65.96
CA PRO A 39 -4.64 -2.35 -64.82
C PRO A 39 -5.39 -2.74 -63.55
N THR A 40 -5.11 -3.93 -63.02
CA THR A 40 -5.42 -4.25 -61.63
C THR A 40 -4.83 -3.11 -60.80
N PRO A 41 -5.61 -2.43 -59.95
CA PRO A 41 -5.05 -1.37 -59.12
C PRO A 41 -3.92 -2.01 -58.32
N ILE A 42 -2.70 -1.58 -58.64
CA ILE A 42 -1.53 -1.89 -57.84
C ILE A 42 -1.80 -1.11 -56.55
N ILE A 43 -2.45 -1.76 -55.58
CA ILE A 43 -2.41 -1.39 -54.17
C ILE A 43 -0.97 -1.66 -53.76
N GLY A 44 -0.08 -0.79 -54.24
CA GLY A 44 1.33 -0.83 -53.96
C GLY A 44 1.50 -0.65 -52.47
N GLY A 45 2.52 -1.30 -51.91
CA GLY A 45 2.84 -1.30 -50.47
C GLY A 45 3.02 0.08 -49.81
N ARG A 46 2.81 1.18 -50.55
CA ARG A 46 2.76 2.56 -50.08
C ARG A 46 1.43 2.96 -49.43
N LEU A 47 0.35 2.19 -49.59
CA LEU A 47 -0.92 2.47 -48.90
C LEU A 47 -0.94 1.96 -47.44
N TRP A 48 0.00 1.08 -47.05
CA TRP A 48 0.13 0.60 -45.66
C TRP A 48 0.72 1.66 -44.72
N LEU A 49 1.54 2.57 -45.24
CA LEU A 49 2.14 3.65 -44.44
C LEU A 49 1.09 4.60 -43.84
N PRO A 50 0.13 5.15 -44.60
CA PRO A 50 -0.91 5.99 -44.02
C PRO A 50 -1.85 5.20 -43.10
N ILE A 51 -2.21 3.96 -43.45
CA ILE A 51 -3.07 3.11 -42.60
C ILE A 51 -2.40 2.81 -41.26
N GLY A 52 -1.11 2.45 -41.26
CA GLY A 52 -0.33 2.22 -40.04
C GLY A 52 -0.21 3.48 -39.18
N MET A 53 -0.08 4.66 -39.79
CA MET A 53 -0.03 5.93 -39.07
C MET A 53 -1.38 6.30 -38.44
N PHE A 54 -2.51 6.06 -39.12
CA PHE A 54 -3.85 6.26 -38.54
C PHE A 54 -4.15 5.29 -37.39
N ILE A 55 -3.72 4.03 -37.49
CA ILE A 55 -3.84 3.07 -36.38
C ILE A 55 -3.00 3.52 -35.19
N ALA A 56 -1.75 3.96 -35.41
CA ALA A 56 -0.90 4.47 -34.34
C ALA A 56 -1.55 5.69 -33.65
N MET A 57 -2.07 6.66 -34.41
CA MET A 57 -2.74 7.83 -33.84
C MET A 57 -4.01 7.48 -33.06
N ALA A 58 -4.79 6.47 -33.48
CA ALA A 58 -5.95 6.01 -32.73
C ALA A 58 -5.56 5.38 -31.36
N PHE A 59 -4.41 4.72 -31.26
CA PHE A 59 -3.90 4.17 -30.00
C PHE A 59 -3.36 5.25 -29.05
N PHE A 60 -2.79 6.35 -29.56
CA PHE A 60 -2.25 7.44 -28.73
C PHE A 60 -3.28 8.52 -28.38
N ALA A 61 -4.30 8.74 -29.21
CA ALA A 61 -5.30 9.79 -28.98
C ALA A 61 -6.37 9.40 -27.96
N ASN A 62 -6.55 8.11 -27.65
CA ASN A 62 -7.51 7.66 -26.65
C ASN A 62 -6.80 7.14 -25.38
N PRO A 63 -6.68 7.97 -24.32
CA PRO A 63 -5.99 7.59 -23.08
C PRO A 63 -6.68 6.45 -22.31
N GLN A 64 -7.89 6.04 -22.69
CA GLN A 64 -8.56 4.87 -22.09
C GLN A 64 -7.99 3.54 -22.57
N THR A 65 -7.65 3.39 -23.85
CA THR A 65 -7.16 2.13 -24.43
C THR A 65 -5.74 1.75 -24.00
N GLY A 66 -4.89 2.75 -23.73
CA GLY A 66 -3.55 2.51 -23.18
C GLY A 66 -3.56 2.05 -21.71
N ARG A 67 -4.53 2.52 -20.91
CA ARG A 67 -4.63 2.18 -19.50
C ARG A 67 -5.00 0.71 -19.26
N SER A 68 -5.80 0.10 -20.13
CA SER A 68 -6.27 -1.29 -19.95
C SER A 68 -5.17 -2.35 -20.07
N PHE A 69 -4.10 -2.08 -20.82
CA PHE A 69 -2.99 -3.02 -20.97
C PHE A 69 -1.97 -2.94 -19.84
N PHE A 70 -1.79 -1.77 -19.22
CA PHE A 70 -0.91 -1.59 -18.06
C PHE A 70 -1.62 -1.78 -16.70
N ALA A 71 -2.96 -1.78 -16.66
CA ALA A 71 -3.73 -1.93 -15.42
C ALA A 71 -3.89 -3.37 -14.90
N LYS A 72 -3.42 -4.40 -15.63
CA LYS A 72 -3.61 -5.81 -15.23
C LYS A 72 -2.87 -6.20 -13.95
N ASN A 73 -1.90 -5.40 -13.50
CA ASN A 73 -1.09 -5.66 -12.31
C ASN A 73 -1.20 -4.56 -11.24
N ALA A 74 -2.23 -3.72 -11.29
CA ALA A 74 -2.48 -2.84 -10.14
C ALA A 74 -2.73 -3.72 -8.91
N PRO A 75 -1.94 -3.60 -7.82
CA PRO A 75 -2.21 -4.36 -6.60
C PRO A 75 -3.65 -4.04 -6.19
N GLN A 76 -4.47 -5.09 -6.05
CA GLN A 76 -5.86 -4.89 -5.67
C GLN A 76 -5.90 -4.09 -4.36
N PRO A 77 -6.80 -3.10 -4.23
CA PRO A 77 -6.95 -2.39 -2.99
C PRO A 77 -7.26 -3.42 -1.91
N TYR A 78 -6.36 -3.54 -0.94
CA TYR A 78 -6.52 -4.43 0.19
C TYR A 78 -7.88 -4.10 0.83
N ARG A 79 -8.79 -5.08 0.84
CA ARG A 79 -10.08 -4.98 1.53
C ARG A 79 -10.04 -5.93 2.70
N HIS A 80 -10.42 -5.45 3.88
CA HIS A 80 -10.55 -6.33 5.01
C HIS A 80 -11.64 -7.37 4.74
N GLN A 81 -11.29 -8.64 4.80
CA GLN A 81 -12.27 -9.72 4.83
C GLN A 81 -12.87 -9.80 6.25
N THR A 82 -13.61 -8.76 6.65
CA THR A 82 -14.27 -8.69 7.96
C THR A 82 -15.25 -9.86 8.17
N GLN A 83 -15.72 -10.47 7.08
CA GLN A 83 -16.52 -11.70 7.09
C GLN A 83 -15.78 -12.91 7.69
N ALA A 84 -14.45 -12.93 7.64
CA ALA A 84 -13.62 -13.98 8.23
C ALA A 84 -13.40 -13.76 9.74
N TRP A 85 -13.76 -12.60 10.28
CA TRP A 85 -13.53 -12.29 11.69
C TRP A 85 -14.55 -13.01 12.56
N LYS A 86 -14.07 -14.00 13.31
CA LYS A 86 -14.85 -14.78 14.27
C LYS A 86 -14.03 -14.99 15.53
N VAL A 87 -14.72 -15.14 16.65
CA VAL A 87 -14.09 -15.45 17.94
C VAL A 87 -13.30 -16.76 17.81
N GLY A 88 -12.07 -16.76 18.33
CA GLY A 88 -11.10 -17.85 18.24
C GLY A 88 -10.23 -17.85 16.98
N ALA A 89 -10.55 -17.06 15.94
CA ALA A 89 -9.75 -16.99 14.73
C ALA A 89 -8.65 -15.93 14.84
N THR A 90 -7.54 -16.18 14.16
CA THR A 90 -6.51 -15.18 13.85
C THR A 90 -6.74 -14.65 12.44
N SER A 91 -6.66 -13.33 12.29
CA SER A 91 -6.69 -12.65 10.99
C SER A 91 -5.66 -11.53 10.97
N GLU A 92 -5.18 -11.23 9.77
CA GLU A 92 -4.45 -9.99 9.54
C GLU A 92 -5.41 -8.79 9.59
N VAL A 93 -5.00 -7.73 10.27
CA VAL A 93 -5.70 -6.46 10.43
C VAL A 93 -4.71 -5.33 10.21
N ARG A 94 -5.06 -4.35 9.36
CA ARG A 94 -4.28 -3.16 9.06
C ARG A 94 -4.95 -2.02 9.79
N VAL A 95 -4.28 -1.43 10.75
CA VAL A 95 -4.82 -0.36 11.60
C VAL A 95 -4.07 0.93 11.37
N SER A 96 -4.81 2.05 11.35
CA SER A 96 -4.21 3.37 11.39
C SER A 96 -3.83 3.71 12.82
N VAL A 97 -2.58 4.10 13.02
CA VAL A 97 -1.99 4.41 14.32
C VAL A 97 -1.44 5.82 14.31
N VAL A 98 -1.66 6.55 15.40
CA VAL A 98 -1.07 7.86 15.66
C VAL A 98 -0.18 7.73 16.89
N SER A 99 1.07 8.16 16.81
CA SER A 99 2.04 8.01 17.91
C SER A 99 1.64 8.73 19.21
N ALA A 100 0.84 9.81 19.18
CA ALA A 100 0.29 10.42 20.41
C ALA A 100 -0.87 9.69 21.06
N ASP A 101 -1.48 8.75 20.35
CA ASP A 101 -2.74 8.16 20.78
C ASP A 101 -2.56 7.06 21.85
N VAL A 102 -1.31 6.68 22.14
CA VAL A 102 -0.92 5.68 23.16
C VAL A 102 -1.68 5.87 24.48
N ARG A 103 -1.77 7.11 24.97
CA ARG A 103 -2.47 7.41 26.24
C ARG A 103 -3.87 8.01 26.03
N ALA A 104 -4.23 8.31 24.80
CA ALA A 104 -5.44 9.06 24.47
C ALA A 104 -6.64 8.14 24.19
N LEU A 105 -6.38 6.98 23.58
CA LEU A 105 -7.38 5.98 23.21
C LEU A 105 -7.80 5.16 24.43
N ALA A 106 -9.11 5.04 24.63
CA ALA A 106 -9.66 4.21 25.71
C ALA A 106 -11.00 3.61 25.32
N CYS A 107 -11.31 2.46 25.91
CA CYS A 107 -12.69 1.93 25.97
C CYS A 107 -13.20 1.90 27.41
N ALA A 108 -14.53 1.88 27.54
CA ALA A 108 -15.27 1.75 28.77
C ALA A 108 -16.26 0.59 28.65
N SER A 109 -16.07 -0.46 29.45
CA SER A 109 -16.93 -1.64 29.54
C SER A 109 -16.51 -2.53 30.71
N ASP A 110 -17.44 -3.29 31.28
CA ASP A 110 -17.15 -4.31 32.29
C ASP A 110 -16.73 -5.66 31.68
N MET A 111 -16.59 -5.72 30.35
CA MET A 111 -16.12 -6.89 29.63
C MET A 111 -14.69 -7.28 30.02
N ASN A 112 -14.48 -8.58 30.24
CA ASN A 112 -13.18 -9.20 30.41
C ASN A 112 -13.15 -10.48 29.58
N ALA A 113 -12.18 -10.60 28.67
CA ALA A 113 -12.01 -11.78 27.82
C ALA A 113 -10.53 -12.18 27.85
N GLU A 114 -10.23 -13.39 28.29
CA GLU A 114 -8.84 -13.89 28.39
C GLU A 114 -7.88 -12.94 29.14
N GLY A 115 -8.39 -12.21 30.14
CA GLY A 115 -7.59 -11.28 30.95
C GLY A 115 -7.41 -9.90 30.32
N VAL A 116 -7.82 -9.66 29.07
CA VAL A 116 -7.85 -8.33 28.47
C VAL A 116 -9.14 -7.59 28.82
N ARG A 117 -9.02 -6.30 29.15
CA ARG A 117 -10.13 -5.48 29.64
C ARG A 117 -10.02 -4.04 29.18
N CYS A 118 -11.13 -3.31 29.24
CA CYS A 118 -11.11 -1.86 29.05
C CYS A 118 -10.39 -1.15 30.20
N ALA A 119 -9.80 0.01 29.90
CA ALA A 119 -9.17 0.88 30.92
C ALA A 119 -10.20 1.49 31.89
N TYR A 120 -11.46 1.57 31.47
CA TYR A 120 -12.57 2.11 32.25
C TYR A 120 -13.71 1.09 32.34
N LYS A 121 -14.47 1.14 33.43
CA LYS A 121 -15.71 0.39 33.63
C LYS A 121 -16.86 0.99 32.82
N ALA A 122 -18.02 0.32 32.80
CA ALA A 122 -19.21 0.81 32.07
C ALA A 122 -19.70 2.19 32.56
N ASP A 123 -19.49 2.52 33.84
CA ASP A 123 -19.79 3.82 34.45
C ASP A 123 -18.72 4.90 34.17
N LYS A 124 -17.72 4.58 33.34
CA LYS A 124 -16.59 5.45 32.96
C LYS A 124 -15.62 5.76 34.10
N THR A 125 -15.67 5.02 35.20
CA THR A 125 -14.64 5.08 36.24
C THR A 125 -13.40 4.30 35.80
N ALA A 126 -12.21 4.81 36.11
CA ALA A 126 -10.97 4.13 35.77
C ALA A 126 -10.87 2.81 36.55
N VAL A 127 -10.46 1.74 35.87
CA VAL A 127 -10.22 0.45 36.53
C VAL A 127 -8.96 0.61 37.40
N PRO A 128 -9.04 0.39 38.72
CA PRO A 128 -7.89 0.52 39.59
C PRO A 128 -6.86 -0.54 39.23
N ARG A 129 -5.59 -0.13 39.29
CA ARG A 129 -4.48 -1.06 39.18
C ARG A 129 -4.40 -1.91 40.44
N ALA A 130 -4.07 -3.18 40.29
CA ALA A 130 -3.82 -4.05 41.44
C ALA A 130 -2.54 -3.57 42.15
N PRO A 131 -2.52 -3.48 43.49
CA PRO A 131 -1.42 -2.87 44.25
C PRO A 131 -0.05 -3.47 43.94
N ASP A 132 0.02 -4.78 43.67
CA ASP A 132 1.28 -5.50 43.41
C ASP A 132 1.55 -5.79 41.92
N SER A 133 0.73 -5.27 41.01
CA SER A 133 0.96 -5.47 39.58
C SER A 133 2.15 -4.63 39.09
N PRO A 134 3.00 -5.13 38.17
CA PRO A 134 4.08 -4.34 37.57
C PRO A 134 3.54 -3.16 36.73
N LEU A 135 4.39 -2.16 36.50
CA LEU A 135 4.02 -0.98 35.70
C LEU A 135 3.82 -1.42 34.24
N ASP A 136 2.55 -1.59 33.81
CA ASP A 136 2.21 -1.90 32.42
C ASP A 136 2.16 -0.60 31.60
N ASP A 137 3.32 -0.02 31.35
CA ASP A 137 3.45 1.19 30.53
C ASP A 137 3.07 0.94 29.07
N ASN A 138 3.13 -0.32 28.63
CA ASN A 138 2.89 -0.75 27.25
C ASN A 138 1.44 -1.20 27.00
N GLN A 139 0.57 -1.11 28.01
CA GLN A 139 -0.86 -1.38 27.89
C GLN A 139 -1.16 -2.77 27.30
N HIS A 140 -0.36 -3.77 27.65
CA HIS A 140 -0.41 -5.11 27.06
C HIS A 140 -1.80 -5.76 27.23
N LEU A 141 -2.43 -5.56 28.38
CA LEU A 141 -3.74 -6.14 28.70
C LEU A 141 -4.92 -5.17 28.57
N VAL A 142 -4.66 -3.97 28.05
CA VAL A 142 -5.67 -2.91 27.95
C VAL A 142 -6.20 -2.86 26.52
N ILE A 143 -7.52 -3.00 26.40
CA ILE A 143 -8.22 -2.90 25.13
C ILE A 143 -8.34 -1.44 24.72
N GLN A 144 -8.01 -1.13 23.47
CA GLN A 144 -8.14 0.20 22.89
C GLN A 144 -8.83 0.19 21.52
N PRO A 145 -9.56 1.27 21.18
CA PRO A 145 -10.22 1.39 19.89
C PRO A 145 -9.26 1.79 18.77
N PHE A 146 -9.28 1.07 17.66
CA PHE A 146 -8.56 1.41 16.43
C PHE A 146 -9.48 1.38 15.22
N LYS A 147 -9.09 2.11 14.18
CA LYS A 147 -9.74 2.04 12.87
C LYS A 147 -8.87 1.24 11.91
N THR A 148 -9.52 0.40 11.13
CA THR A 148 -8.87 -0.32 10.05
C THR A 148 -8.70 0.54 8.79
N VAL A 149 -7.72 0.18 7.98
CA VAL A 149 -7.43 0.84 6.69
C VAL A 149 -7.64 -0.16 5.56
N PRO A 150 -8.41 0.18 4.50
CA PRO A 150 -8.99 1.49 4.18
C PRO A 150 -10.44 1.70 4.68
N ASP A 151 -11.06 0.66 5.23
CA ASP A 151 -12.53 0.60 5.39
C ASP A 151 -13.06 1.30 6.67
N ASP A 152 -12.18 1.89 7.49
CA ASP A 152 -12.52 2.60 8.73
C ASP A 152 -13.35 1.78 9.73
N HIS A 153 -13.31 0.44 9.64
CA HIS A 153 -14.00 -0.41 10.59
C HIS A 153 -13.36 -0.30 11.97
N LEU A 154 -14.22 -0.13 12.99
CA LEU A 154 -13.81 -0.15 14.39
C LEU A 154 -13.44 -1.58 14.81
N VAL A 155 -12.24 -1.71 15.36
CA VAL A 155 -11.75 -2.92 16.01
C VAL A 155 -11.20 -2.54 17.39
N LEU A 156 -11.39 -3.43 18.37
CA LEU A 156 -10.90 -3.26 19.73
C LEU A 156 -9.71 -4.20 19.91
N ILE A 157 -8.53 -3.64 20.14
CA ILE A 157 -7.28 -4.43 20.17
C ILE A 157 -6.56 -4.17 21.49
N ALA A 158 -6.07 -5.24 22.11
CA ALA A 158 -5.13 -5.19 23.22
C ALA A 158 -3.71 -5.54 22.74
N GLY A 159 -2.70 -4.93 23.38
CA GLY A 159 -1.29 -5.25 23.14
C GLY A 159 -0.66 -4.61 21.90
N LEU A 160 -1.34 -3.69 21.20
CA LEU A 160 -0.76 -3.02 20.02
C LEU A 160 0.54 -2.27 20.36
N TRP A 161 0.55 -1.53 21.46
CA TRP A 161 1.73 -0.76 21.90
C TRP A 161 2.80 -1.63 22.55
N HIS A 162 2.50 -2.90 22.85
CA HIS A 162 3.47 -3.85 23.38
C HIS A 162 4.31 -4.49 22.28
N ASP A 163 3.82 -4.52 21.03
CA ASP A 163 4.56 -5.03 19.89
C ASP A 163 5.81 -4.19 19.62
N VAL A 164 6.95 -4.85 19.41
CA VAL A 164 8.27 -4.21 19.30
C VAL A 164 8.34 -3.26 18.10
N SER A 165 7.75 -3.62 16.96
CA SER A 165 7.82 -2.79 15.74
C SER A 165 7.01 -1.50 15.92
N VAL A 166 5.84 -1.59 16.54
CA VAL A 166 5.00 -0.41 16.83
C VAL A 166 5.65 0.45 17.92
N ALA A 167 6.09 -0.17 19.03
CA ALA A 167 6.72 0.53 20.14
C ALA A 167 7.99 1.28 19.68
N TYR A 168 8.84 0.62 18.87
CA TYR A 168 10.04 1.23 18.32
C TYR A 168 9.71 2.48 17.49
N ARG A 169 8.70 2.39 16.62
CA ARG A 169 8.26 3.55 15.81
C ARG A 169 7.76 4.70 16.68
N VAL A 170 6.94 4.40 17.68
CA VAL A 170 6.42 5.42 18.62
C VAL A 170 7.55 6.10 19.38
N HIS A 171 8.58 5.35 19.81
CA HIS A 171 9.74 5.91 20.49
C HIS A 171 10.62 6.79 19.60
N GLN A 172 10.72 6.49 18.30
CA GLN A 172 11.47 7.31 17.34
C GLN A 172 10.80 8.65 17.04
N GLU A 173 9.49 8.77 17.28
CA GLU A 173 8.71 9.98 17.05
C GLU A 173 8.25 10.58 18.39
N PRO A 174 9.13 11.17 19.20
CA PRO A 174 8.70 11.81 20.43
C PRO A 174 7.71 12.93 20.12
N ASN A 175 6.59 12.94 20.84
CA ASN A 175 5.56 13.97 20.77
C ASN A 175 6.11 15.31 21.30
N LEU A 176 6.85 16.05 20.46
CA LEU A 176 7.48 17.35 20.78
C LEU A 176 6.46 18.50 20.87
N GLY A 177 5.30 18.29 21.51
CA GLY A 177 4.23 19.30 21.61
C GLY A 177 3.60 19.68 20.26
N LYS A 178 3.87 18.91 19.20
CA LYS A 178 3.19 19.06 17.91
C LYS A 178 1.74 18.63 18.07
N GLY A 179 0.79 19.49 17.69
CA GLY A 179 -0.64 19.13 17.74
C GLY A 179 -0.92 17.86 16.93
N SER A 180 -1.90 17.06 17.34
CA SER A 180 -2.26 15.74 16.76
C SER A 180 -2.29 15.69 15.23
N ARG A 181 -2.61 16.81 14.55
CA ARG A 181 -2.62 16.94 13.09
C ARG A 181 -1.22 16.91 12.42
N ARG A 182 -0.15 17.14 13.18
CA ARG A 182 1.25 17.15 12.71
C ARG A 182 2.04 15.92 13.12
N LEU A 183 1.39 14.94 13.74
CA LEU A 183 2.02 13.66 14.08
C LEU A 183 1.82 12.70 12.93
N MET A 184 2.85 11.90 12.64
CA MET A 184 2.84 10.96 11.54
C MET A 184 1.81 9.87 11.86
N ARG A 185 0.72 9.85 11.10
CA ARG A 185 -0.13 8.66 11.00
C ARG A 185 0.69 7.60 10.28
N PHE A 186 0.68 6.38 10.78
CA PHE A 186 1.24 5.23 10.08
C PHE A 186 0.25 4.08 10.11
N VAL A 187 0.47 3.10 9.23
CA VAL A 187 -0.33 1.88 9.18
C VAL A 187 0.48 0.75 9.79
N ALA A 188 -0.12 0.03 10.72
CA ALA A 188 0.44 -1.21 11.27
C ALA A 188 -0.37 -2.39 10.76
N ARG A 189 0.31 -3.37 10.17
CA ARG A 189 -0.25 -4.65 9.76
C ARG A 189 -0.01 -5.68 10.84
N CYS A 190 -1.08 -6.12 11.49
CA CYS A 190 -1.01 -6.95 12.68
C CYS A 190 -1.74 -8.27 12.48
N GLN A 191 -1.15 -9.36 12.95
CA GLN A 191 -1.86 -10.62 13.18
C GLN A 191 -2.60 -10.51 14.52
N VAL A 192 -3.94 -10.54 14.45
CA VAL A 192 -4.80 -10.34 15.61
C VAL A 192 -5.63 -11.60 15.82
N ARG A 193 -5.55 -12.16 17.03
CA ARG A 193 -6.42 -13.26 17.47
C ARG A 193 -7.65 -12.68 18.15
N PHE A 194 -8.82 -12.95 17.60
CA PHE A 194 -10.07 -12.44 18.16
C PHE A 194 -10.55 -13.29 19.32
N VAL A 195 -10.77 -12.68 20.47
CA VAL A 195 -11.14 -13.36 21.73
C VAL A 195 -12.59 -13.14 22.13
N ALA A 196 -13.20 -12.05 21.65
CA ALA A 196 -14.60 -11.76 21.93
C ALA A 196 -15.20 -10.88 20.82
N GLN A 197 -16.53 -10.79 20.82
CA GLN A 197 -17.26 -9.79 20.08
C GLN A 197 -18.00 -8.91 21.09
N ALA A 198 -17.74 -7.60 21.06
CA ALA A 198 -18.35 -6.67 21.98
C ALA A 198 -19.78 -6.30 21.55
N SER A 199 -20.66 -6.12 22.53
CA SER A 199 -22.00 -5.58 22.27
C SER A 199 -21.92 -4.05 22.10
N PRO A 200 -22.63 -3.46 21.12
CA PRO A 200 -22.58 -2.02 20.86
C PRO A 200 -23.10 -1.18 22.04
N ASP A 201 -24.03 -1.74 22.81
CA ASP A 201 -24.67 -1.06 23.94
C ASP A 201 -23.82 -1.08 25.23
N THR A 202 -22.87 -2.01 25.33
CA THR A 202 -22.07 -2.23 26.55
C THR A 202 -20.67 -1.65 26.47
N VAL A 203 -20.24 -1.21 25.29
CA VAL A 203 -18.91 -0.65 25.08
C VAL A 203 -19.01 0.78 24.57
N GLN A 204 -18.29 1.68 25.24
CA GLN A 204 -18.07 3.05 24.79
C GLN A 204 -16.59 3.26 24.47
N THR A 205 -16.30 4.15 23.53
CA THR A 205 -14.93 4.45 23.10
C THR A 205 -14.62 5.93 23.23
N ARG A 206 -13.37 6.26 23.50
CA ARG A 206 -12.86 7.62 23.57
C ARG A 206 -11.58 7.73 22.73
N TRP A 207 -11.48 8.79 21.93
CA TRP A 207 -10.43 8.98 20.92
C TRP A 207 -9.43 10.10 21.29
N GLY A 208 -9.39 10.48 22.57
CA GLY A 208 -8.68 11.67 23.03
C GLY A 208 -8.87 11.86 24.53
N LEU A 209 -7.86 12.35 25.24
CA LEU A 209 -7.91 12.51 26.71
C LEU A 209 -9.11 13.35 27.18
N THR A 210 -9.43 14.42 26.46
CA THR A 210 -10.55 15.34 26.74
C THR A 210 -11.78 15.11 25.87
N SER A 211 -11.73 14.12 24.97
CA SER A 211 -12.86 13.83 24.09
C SER A 211 -14.02 13.17 24.85
N SER A 212 -15.23 13.40 24.37
CA SER A 212 -16.42 12.74 24.93
C SER A 212 -16.42 11.25 24.60
N TRP A 213 -17.11 10.48 25.43
CA TRP A 213 -17.35 9.05 25.19
C TRP A 213 -18.34 8.88 24.02
N GLY A 214 -17.91 8.18 22.99
CA GLY A 214 -18.72 7.79 21.84
C GLY A 214 -19.39 6.44 22.03
N LYS A 215 -20.65 6.34 21.58
CA LYS A 215 -21.35 5.06 21.43
C LYS A 215 -20.92 4.35 20.15
N ILE A 216 -21.00 3.03 20.16
CA ILE A 216 -20.68 2.20 19.00
C ILE A 216 -21.98 1.74 18.34
N ASN A 217 -22.04 1.79 17.01
CA ASN A 217 -23.24 1.39 16.25
C ASN A 217 -23.16 -0.02 15.65
N LYS A 218 -21.95 -0.60 15.59
CA LYS A 218 -21.68 -1.94 15.03
C LYS A 218 -21.05 -2.81 16.11
N LYS A 219 -21.14 -4.14 16.00
CA LYS A 219 -20.49 -5.07 16.95
C LYS A 219 -18.99 -5.13 16.65
N PRO A 220 -18.10 -4.48 17.42
CA PRO A 220 -16.68 -4.54 17.11
C PRO A 220 -16.11 -5.86 17.62
N MET A 221 -15.14 -6.38 16.89
CA MET A 221 -14.37 -7.53 17.34
C MET A 221 -13.31 -7.07 18.34
N VAL A 222 -13.09 -7.90 19.36
CA VAL A 222 -12.07 -7.71 20.38
C VAL A 222 -10.96 -8.72 20.13
N GLY A 223 -9.74 -8.25 20.00
CA GLY A 223 -8.60 -9.12 19.71
C GLY A 223 -7.34 -8.75 20.47
N ILE A 224 -6.41 -9.70 20.46
CA ILE A 224 -5.09 -9.58 21.06
C ILE A 224 -4.08 -9.65 19.92
N VAL A 225 -3.14 -8.70 19.90
CA VAL A 225 -2.04 -8.70 18.93
C VAL A 225 -1.13 -9.90 19.19
N GLN A 226 -0.78 -10.61 18.12
CA GLN A 226 0.25 -11.66 18.14
C GLN A 226 1.58 -11.14 17.58
N SER A 227 1.52 -10.34 16.52
CA SER A 227 2.67 -9.69 15.90
C SER A 227 2.21 -8.54 15.02
N CYS A 228 2.99 -7.47 14.94
CA CYS A 228 2.77 -6.39 13.98
C CYS A 228 4.00 -6.10 13.13
N GLU A 229 3.74 -5.46 11.99
CA GLU A 229 4.74 -4.86 11.11
C GLU A 229 4.28 -3.45 10.75
N VAL A 230 5.18 -2.47 10.85
CA VAL A 230 4.88 -1.08 10.46
C VAL A 230 5.10 -0.94 8.96
N GLU A 231 4.08 -0.49 8.24
CA GLU A 231 4.18 -0.26 6.81
C GLU A 231 4.99 1.02 6.55
N ALA A 232 5.89 0.94 5.55
CA ALA A 232 6.62 2.12 5.10
C ALA A 232 5.65 3.15 4.52
N PRO A 233 5.88 4.47 4.73
CA PRO A 233 5.07 5.50 4.11
C PRO A 233 5.13 5.35 2.59
N THR A 234 3.98 5.21 1.97
CA THR A 234 3.84 5.26 0.52
C THR A 234 4.16 6.69 0.06
N LEU A 235 5.15 6.83 -0.82
CA LEU A 235 5.64 8.11 -1.40
C LEU A 235 4.60 8.90 -2.24
N GLY A 236 3.30 8.70 -2.01
CA GLY A 236 2.21 9.30 -2.78
C GLY A 236 1.11 9.96 -1.96
N ASP A 237 1.18 9.97 -0.63
CA ASP A 237 0.14 10.54 0.24
C ASP A 237 0.54 11.90 0.85
N GLU A 238 1.57 12.56 0.32
CA GLU A 238 1.84 13.98 0.59
C GLU A 238 0.92 14.86 -0.28
N GLU A 239 -0.31 15.10 0.18
CA GLU A 239 -1.19 16.17 -0.34
C GLU A 239 -1.75 17.04 0.80
#